data_AF-A0A8B6FIX4-F1
#
_entry.id   AF-A0A8B6FIX4-F1
#
_cell.length_a   1.000
_cell.length_b   1.000
_cell.length_c   1.000
_cell.angle_alpha   90.00
_cell.angle_beta   90.00
_cell.angle_gamma   90.00
#
_symmetry.space_group_name_H-M   'P 1'
#
loop_
_entity.id
_entity.type
_entity.pdbx_description
1 polymer ?
#
loop_
_entity_poly.entity_id
_entity_poly.type
_entity_poly.pdbx_seq_one_letter_code
_entity_poly.pdbx_strand_id
1 'polypeptide(L)'
;MAFDAGKFLKTPDLEGFDNLKKEELVLLAKHLKLDFKVSMRKQIIKNLVIDKLVDAEILGEEALELKVENVDAFKLKQLELEHELKLKELEIKKEDELKLKQDELKLKQSRTGNEGKVGNGEKKEKEDEFKLKQAELEMRERLEMEKLKIEMVKEESNTKVQSKSEYFDAAKNIRLVPRFCEKNSR
;
A
#
# COMPACT_ATOMS: atom_id res chain seq x y z
N MET A 1 73.67 25.19 11.52
CA MET A 1 73.51 26.37 10.64
C MET A 1 72.13 26.94 10.89
N ALA A 2 72.00 28.25 11.05
CA ALA A 2 70.69 28.89 11.21
C ALA A 2 69.97 28.93 9.85
N PHE A 3 68.69 28.56 9.81
CA PHE A 3 67.84 28.69 8.63
C PHE A 3 67.61 30.17 8.29
N ASP A 4 67.68 30.49 7.00
CA ASP A 4 67.47 31.85 6.48
C ASP A 4 66.30 31.85 5.48
N ALA A 5 65.18 32.41 5.91
CA ALA A 5 63.95 32.49 5.13
C ALA A 5 64.13 33.27 3.82
N GLY A 6 64.96 34.32 3.82
CA GLY A 6 65.17 35.15 2.63
C GLY A 6 65.99 34.45 1.55
N LYS A 7 66.89 33.55 1.94
CA LYS A 7 67.63 32.69 0.99
C LYS A 7 66.73 31.58 0.44
N PHE A 8 65.92 30.97 1.30
CA PHE A 8 65.00 29.90 0.92
C PHE A 8 64.00 30.35 -0.17
N LEU A 9 63.43 31.54 -0.03
CA LEU A 9 62.45 32.07 -0.99
C LEU A 9 63.02 32.38 -2.39
N LYS A 10 64.34 32.49 -2.54
CA LYS A 10 64.97 32.73 -3.86
C LYS A 10 65.07 31.46 -4.70
N THR A 11 65.20 30.31 -4.03
CA THR A 11 65.28 28.99 -4.64
C THR A 11 64.37 28.06 -3.83
N PRO A 12 63.05 28.23 -3.97
CA PRO A 12 62.10 27.41 -3.22
C PRO A 12 62.18 25.97 -3.73
N ASP A 13 62.49 25.05 -2.82
CA ASP A 13 62.51 23.62 -3.09
C ASP A 13 61.39 22.94 -2.31
N LEU A 14 60.60 22.11 -2.98
CA LEU A 14 59.43 21.47 -2.41
C LEU A 14 59.81 20.42 -1.36
N GLU A 15 60.86 19.65 -1.63
CA GLU A 15 61.38 18.63 -0.71
C GLU A 15 62.04 19.30 0.51
N GLY A 16 62.80 20.38 0.28
CA GLY A 16 63.33 21.24 1.33
C GLY A 16 62.23 21.87 2.20
N PHE A 17 61.12 22.30 1.60
CA PHE A 17 59.98 22.86 2.31
C PHE A 17 59.30 21.82 3.21
N ASP A 18 59.08 20.61 2.70
CA ASP A 18 58.40 19.53 3.43
C ASP A 18 59.13 19.17 4.73
N ASN A 19 60.46 19.20 4.67
CA ASN A 19 61.37 18.85 5.75
C ASN A 19 61.61 19.97 6.78
N LEU A 20 61.10 21.19 6.56
CA LEU A 20 61.32 22.32 7.49
C LEU A 20 60.82 22.01 8.91
N LYS A 21 61.60 22.42 9.91
CA LYS A 21 61.20 22.34 11.32
C LYS A 21 60.18 23.42 11.66
N LYS A 22 59.47 23.23 12.79
CA LYS A 22 58.46 24.20 13.25
C LYS A 22 59.04 25.60 13.44
N GLU A 23 60.25 25.71 14.01
CA GLU A 23 60.92 27.00 14.22
C GLU A 23 61.23 27.71 12.89
N GLU A 24 61.64 26.95 11.88
CA GLU A 24 61.97 27.46 10.54
C GLU A 24 60.70 27.92 9.81
N LEU A 25 59.61 27.15 9.90
CA LEU A 25 58.29 27.55 9.39
C LEU A 25 57.76 28.82 10.08
N VAL A 26 58.01 28.98 11.39
CA VAL A 26 57.66 30.19 12.14
C VAL A 26 58.48 31.39 11.65
N LEU A 27 59.77 31.22 11.37
CA LEU A 27 60.61 32.27 10.80
C LEU A 27 60.17 32.65 9.39
N LEU A 28 59.83 31.65 8.57
CA LEU A 28 59.32 31.85 7.21
C LEU A 28 57.96 32.58 7.24
N ALA A 29 57.05 32.17 8.11
CA ALA A 29 55.76 32.83 8.30
C ALA A 29 55.91 34.28 8.77
N LYS A 30 56.85 34.57 9.68
CA LYS A 30 57.17 35.96 10.09
C LYS A 30 57.71 36.78 8.92
N HIS A 31 58.57 36.20 8.10
CA HIS A 31 59.14 36.87 6.93
C HIS A 31 58.06 37.22 5.89
N LEU A 32 57.12 36.30 5.68
CA LEU A 32 55.94 36.47 4.82
C LEU A 32 54.83 37.34 5.45
N LYS A 33 55.02 37.82 6.68
CA LYS A 33 54.04 38.62 7.45
C LYS A 33 52.67 37.94 7.57
N LEU A 34 52.67 36.62 7.75
CA LEU A 34 51.47 35.84 8.01
C LEU A 34 50.95 36.06 9.44
N ASP A 35 49.62 36.07 9.59
CA ASP A 35 49.00 36.03 10.91
C ASP A 35 48.94 34.58 11.41
N PHE A 36 49.74 34.27 12.43
CA PHE A 36 49.78 32.94 13.03
C PHE A 36 50.12 33.04 14.52
N LYS A 37 49.68 32.04 15.29
CA LYS A 37 50.04 31.89 16.70
C LYS A 37 51.14 30.86 16.84
N VAL A 38 52.24 31.19 17.54
CA VAL A 38 53.39 30.27 17.76
C VAL A 38 52.97 28.95 18.43
N SER A 39 51.88 28.98 19.21
CA SER A 39 51.31 27.77 19.84
C SER A 39 50.58 26.83 18.86
N MET A 40 50.34 27.24 17.61
CA MET A 40 49.70 26.39 16.61
C MET A 40 50.56 25.15 16.29
N ARG A 41 49.89 24.08 15.84
CA ARG A 41 50.57 22.86 15.39
C ARG A 41 51.39 23.15 14.14
N LYS A 42 52.51 22.42 13.96
CA LYS A 42 53.41 22.55 12.80
C LYS A 42 52.64 22.53 11.47
N GLN A 43 51.70 21.59 11.33
CA GLN A 43 50.91 21.40 10.11
C GLN A 43 49.99 22.60 9.80
N ILE A 44 49.41 23.23 10.82
CA ILE A 44 48.56 24.42 10.63
C ILE A 44 49.41 25.57 10.07
N ILE A 45 50.58 25.81 10.67
CA ILE A 45 51.52 26.84 10.20
C ILE A 45 52.01 26.51 8.78
N LYS A 46 52.32 25.24 8.51
CA LYS A 46 52.73 24.76 7.19
C LYS A 46 51.66 25.03 6.12
N ASN A 47 50.39 24.69 6.39
CA ASN A 47 49.28 24.94 5.47
C ASN A 47 49.13 26.44 5.16
N LEU A 48 49.21 27.31 6.16
CA LEU A 48 49.15 28.76 5.98
C LEU A 48 50.30 29.31 5.13
N VAL A 49 51.50 28.74 5.29
CA VAL A 49 52.66 29.13 4.49
C VAL A 49 52.52 28.63 3.05
N ILE A 50 52.06 27.38 2.84
CA ILE A 50 51.77 26.85 1.49
C ILE A 50 50.79 27.78 0.77
N ASP A 51 49.68 28.15 1.43
CA ASP A 51 48.69 29.06 0.85
C ASP A 51 49.32 30.34 0.33
N LYS A 52 50.17 31.00 1.14
CA LYS A 52 50.81 32.24 0.70
C LYS A 52 51.88 32.06 -0.35
N LEU A 53 52.62 30.95 -0.33
CA LEU A 53 53.65 30.69 -1.33
C LEU A 53 53.04 30.33 -2.69
N VAL A 54 51.91 29.64 -2.69
CA VAL A 54 51.12 29.36 -3.90
C VAL A 54 50.43 30.63 -4.41
N ASP A 55 49.79 31.40 -3.52
CA ASP A 55 49.19 32.72 -3.85
C ASP A 55 50.21 33.69 -4.48
N ALA A 56 51.46 33.63 -4.02
CA ALA A 56 52.55 34.48 -4.49
C ALA A 56 53.29 33.90 -5.72
N GLU A 57 52.81 32.79 -6.29
CA GLU A 57 53.43 32.06 -7.42
C GLU A 57 54.90 31.67 -7.17
N ILE A 58 55.29 31.53 -5.90
CA ILE A 58 56.65 31.11 -5.48
C ILE A 58 56.76 29.58 -5.53
N LEU A 59 55.70 28.89 -5.11
CA LEU A 59 55.54 27.45 -5.25
C LEU A 59 54.40 27.16 -6.23
N GLY A 60 54.54 26.07 -6.99
CA GLY A 60 53.47 25.58 -7.87
C GLY A 60 52.33 24.91 -7.10
N GLU A 61 51.24 24.60 -7.81
CA GLU A 61 50.05 23.96 -7.26
C GLU A 61 50.34 22.57 -6.66
N GLU A 62 51.46 21.94 -7.06
CA GLU A 62 51.92 20.66 -6.49
C GLU A 62 52.17 20.77 -4.98
N ALA A 63 52.46 21.98 -4.47
CA ALA A 63 52.61 22.21 -3.04
C ALA A 63 51.31 22.06 -2.24
N LEU A 64 50.15 22.17 -2.89
CA LEU A 64 48.85 21.96 -2.25
C LEU A 64 48.65 20.49 -1.85
N GLU A 65 49.29 19.54 -2.51
CA GLU A 65 49.23 18.12 -2.15
C GLU A 65 49.85 17.84 -0.77
N LEU A 66 50.78 18.69 -0.32
CA LEU A 66 51.40 18.59 0.99
C LEU A 66 50.48 19.09 2.12
N LYS A 67 49.32 19.67 1.78
CA LYS A 67 48.35 20.12 2.78
C LYS A 67 47.65 18.92 3.38
N VAL A 68 47.85 18.76 4.68
CA VAL A 68 47.06 17.82 5.47
C VAL A 68 45.90 18.58 6.07
N GLU A 69 44.67 18.14 5.77
CA GLU A 69 43.50 18.58 6.50
C GLU A 69 43.67 18.16 7.96
N ASN A 70 43.82 19.15 8.85
CA ASN A 70 43.85 18.89 10.28
C ASN A 70 42.41 18.63 10.74
N VAL A 71 41.84 17.50 10.35
CA VAL A 71 40.59 17.01 10.93
C VAL A 71 40.91 16.66 12.37
N ASP A 72 40.44 17.49 13.29
CA ASP A 72 40.60 17.21 14.71
C ASP A 72 39.91 15.87 14.99
N ALA A 73 40.65 14.88 15.49
CA ALA A 73 40.09 13.55 15.78
C ALA A 73 38.86 13.65 16.70
N PHE A 74 38.81 14.69 17.54
CA PHE A 74 37.64 15.00 18.35
C PHE A 74 36.43 15.45 17.52
N LYS A 75 36.63 16.33 16.53
CA LYS A 75 35.55 16.76 15.61
C LYS A 75 35.07 15.61 14.73
N LEU A 76 35.99 14.76 14.27
CA LEU A 76 35.62 13.57 13.50
C LEU A 76 34.73 12.65 14.33
N LYS A 77 35.14 12.35 15.57
CA LYS A 77 34.35 11.53 16.49
C LYS A 77 33.00 12.16 16.87
N GLN A 78 32.95 13.50 16.96
CA GLN A 78 31.70 14.23 17.19
C GLN A 78 30.74 14.10 16.00
N LEU A 79 31.25 14.24 14.77
CA LEU A 79 30.47 14.07 13.55
C LEU A 79 29.97 12.63 13.37
N GLU A 80 30.81 11.63 13.69
CA GLU A 80 30.42 10.22 13.68
C GLU A 80 29.26 9.95 14.65
N LEU A 81 29.37 10.44 15.88
CA LEU A 81 28.32 10.27 16.90
C LEU A 81 27.02 10.99 16.49
N GLU A 82 27.12 12.19 15.92
CA GLU A 82 25.96 12.94 15.43
C GLU A 82 25.25 12.19 14.30
N HIS A 83 26.01 11.61 13.37
CA HIS A 83 25.46 10.78 12.31
C HIS A 83 24.77 9.52 12.86
N GLU A 84 25.38 8.85 13.83
CA GLU A 84 24.80 7.67 14.49
C GLU A 84 23.47 8.00 15.19
N LEU A 85 23.42 9.11 15.94
CA LEU A 85 22.19 9.57 16.59
C LEU A 85 21.08 9.87 15.57
N LYS A 86 21.42 10.55 14.47
CA LYS A 86 20.47 10.89 13.42
C LYS A 86 19.89 9.65 12.73
N LEU A 87 20.70 8.63 12.49
CA LEU A 87 20.22 7.36 11.96
C LEU A 87 19.24 6.69 12.92
N LYS A 88 19.57 6.66 14.21
CA LYS A 88 18.73 6.05 15.23
C LYS A 88 17.39 6.77 15.40
N GLU A 89 17.37 8.10 15.33
CA GLU A 89 16.13 8.88 15.33
C GLU A 89 15.24 8.58 14.12
N LEU A 90 15.84 8.43 12.94
CA LEU A 90 15.09 8.08 11.72
C LEU A 90 14.51 6.66 11.80
N GLU A 91 15.24 5.73 12.41
CA GLU A 91 14.77 4.37 12.62
C GLU A 91 13.56 4.33 13.57
N ILE A 92 13.63 5.04 14.70
CA ILE A 92 12.51 5.17 15.65
C ILE A 92 11.31 5.81 14.96
N LYS A 93 11.50 6.89 14.18
CA LYS A 93 10.40 7.52 13.44
C LYS A 93 9.74 6.57 12.45
N LYS A 94 10.51 5.75 11.74
CA LYS A 94 9.96 4.73 10.83
C LYS A 94 9.20 3.65 11.59
N GLU A 95 9.72 3.20 12.73
CA GLU A 95 9.04 2.21 13.56
C GLU A 95 7.71 2.75 14.10
N ASP A 96 7.70 3.99 14.58
CA ASP A 96 6.49 4.66 15.04
C ASP A 96 5.47 4.86 13.91
N GLU A 97 5.93 5.24 12.71
CA GLU A 97 5.06 5.36 11.54
C GLU A 97 4.44 3.99 11.15
N LEU A 98 5.23 2.92 11.20
CA LEU A 98 4.74 1.56 10.95
C LEU A 98 3.75 1.10 12.02
N LYS A 99 4.01 1.39 13.31
CA LYS A 99 3.08 1.10 14.41
C LYS A 99 1.78 1.87 14.24
N LEU A 100 1.85 3.17 13.92
CA LEU A 100 0.66 3.99 13.65
C LEU A 100 -0.14 3.44 12.47
N LYS A 101 0.51 3.06 11.37
CA LYS A 101 -0.16 2.41 10.23
C LYS A 101 -0.78 1.08 10.63
N GLN A 102 -0.10 0.27 11.42
CA GLN A 102 -0.62 -1.02 11.89
C GLN A 102 -1.84 -0.82 12.81
N ASP A 103 -1.79 0.16 13.71
CA ASP A 103 -2.90 0.48 14.61
C ASP A 103 -4.06 1.13 13.87
N GLU A 104 -3.81 1.97 12.88
CA GLU A 104 -4.84 2.51 11.98
C GLU A 104 -5.53 1.38 11.20
N LEU A 105 -4.77 0.41 10.69
CA LEU A 105 -5.32 -0.77 10.02
C LEU A 105 -6.16 -1.63 10.98
N LYS A 106 -5.70 -1.87 12.20
CA LYS A 106 -6.47 -2.57 13.25
C LYS A 106 -7.75 -1.81 13.61
N LEU A 107 -7.69 -0.48 13.69
CA LEU A 107 -8.85 0.37 13.98
C LEU A 107 -9.85 0.38 12.82
N LYS A 108 -9.37 0.41 11.57
CA LYS A 108 -10.21 0.25 10.38
C LYS A 108 -10.87 -1.12 10.35
N GLN A 109 -10.14 -2.19 10.66
CA GLN A 109 -10.68 -3.56 10.78
C GLN A 109 -11.71 -3.69 11.92
N SER A 110 -11.50 -3.04 13.06
CA SER A 110 -12.45 -3.08 14.18
C SER A 110 -13.69 -2.22 13.91
N ARG A 111 -13.56 -1.11 13.17
CA ARG A 111 -14.70 -0.32 12.68
C ARG A 111 -15.52 -1.07 11.64
N THR A 112 -14.90 -1.69 10.64
CA THR A 112 -15.60 -2.56 9.68
C THR A 112 -16.16 -3.83 10.36
N GLY A 113 -15.52 -4.31 11.43
CA GLY A 113 -16.04 -5.39 12.27
C GLY A 113 -17.25 -5.00 13.13
N ASN A 114 -17.32 -3.75 13.60
CA ASN A 114 -18.50 -3.22 14.31
C ASN A 114 -19.64 -2.84 13.36
N GLU A 115 -19.34 -2.33 12.16
CA GLU A 115 -20.32 -2.27 11.07
C GLU A 115 -20.74 -3.68 10.61
N GLY A 116 -19.89 -4.68 10.75
CA GLY A 116 -20.19 -6.09 10.52
C GLY A 116 -21.03 -6.76 11.60
N LYS A 117 -21.15 -6.20 12.81
CA LYS A 117 -22.08 -6.68 13.84
C LYS A 117 -23.45 -6.00 13.80
N VAL A 118 -23.55 -4.80 13.24
CA VAL A 118 -24.84 -4.18 12.89
C VAL A 118 -25.32 -4.62 11.50
N GLY A 119 -24.39 -4.93 10.57
CA GLY A 119 -24.69 -5.34 9.19
C GLY A 119 -24.90 -6.84 8.95
N ASN A 120 -24.63 -7.72 9.93
CA ASN A 120 -24.92 -9.15 9.80
C ASN A 120 -26.40 -9.49 10.03
N GLY A 121 -27.15 -8.63 10.73
CA GLY A 121 -28.62 -8.76 10.84
C GLY A 121 -29.27 -8.42 9.50
N GLU A 122 -28.96 -7.25 8.95
CA GLU A 122 -29.61 -6.76 7.71
C GLU A 122 -29.26 -7.56 6.45
N LYS A 123 -28.05 -8.13 6.35
CA LYS A 123 -27.71 -9.02 5.22
C LYS A 123 -28.43 -10.36 5.31
N LYS A 124 -28.57 -10.91 6.53
CA LYS A 124 -29.27 -12.18 6.74
C LYS A 124 -30.78 -12.02 6.57
N GLU A 125 -31.35 -10.92 7.06
CA GLU A 125 -32.77 -10.59 6.84
C GLU A 125 -33.09 -10.37 5.36
N LYS A 126 -32.25 -9.67 4.60
CA LYS A 126 -32.45 -9.52 3.15
C LYS A 126 -32.29 -10.83 2.38
N GLU A 127 -31.38 -11.69 2.80
CA GLU A 127 -31.19 -13.02 2.19
C GLU A 127 -32.37 -13.95 2.52
N ASP A 128 -32.87 -13.92 3.76
CA ASP A 128 -34.05 -14.69 4.18
C ASP A 128 -35.33 -14.15 3.55
N GLU A 129 -35.48 -12.82 3.38
CA GLU A 129 -36.61 -12.20 2.67
C GLU A 129 -36.59 -12.57 1.18
N PHE A 130 -35.42 -12.59 0.55
CA PHE A 130 -35.28 -13.01 -0.85
C PHE A 130 -35.61 -14.50 -1.03
N LYS A 131 -35.13 -15.36 -0.13
CA LYS A 131 -35.49 -16.80 -0.12
C LYS A 131 -36.98 -17.02 0.11
N LEU A 132 -37.59 -16.26 1.01
CA LEU A 132 -39.03 -16.35 1.29
C LEU A 132 -39.86 -15.91 0.07
N LYS A 133 -39.49 -14.80 -0.58
CA LYS A 133 -40.15 -14.34 -1.82
C LYS A 133 -39.99 -15.35 -2.97
N GLN A 134 -38.82 -15.97 -3.09
CA GLN A 134 -38.59 -17.01 -4.10
C GLN A 134 -39.45 -18.26 -3.82
N ALA A 135 -39.52 -18.72 -2.57
CA ALA A 135 -40.34 -19.85 -2.17
C ALA A 135 -41.86 -19.57 -2.31
N GLU A 136 -42.30 -18.34 -2.02
CA GLU A 136 -43.69 -17.92 -2.20
C GLU A 136 -44.07 -17.91 -3.69
N LEU A 137 -43.17 -17.42 -4.56
CA LEU A 137 -43.38 -17.43 -6.01
C LEU A 137 -43.48 -18.86 -6.54
N GLU A 138 -42.56 -19.74 -6.13
CA GLU A 138 -42.60 -21.17 -6.50
C GLU A 138 -43.88 -21.86 -6.01
N MET A 139 -44.34 -21.55 -4.79
CA MET A 139 -45.59 -22.11 -4.26
C MET A 139 -46.79 -21.59 -5.05
N ARG A 140 -46.79 -20.31 -5.43
CA ARG A 140 -47.85 -19.71 -6.24
C ARG A 140 -47.90 -20.32 -7.63
N GLU A 141 -46.76 -20.48 -8.30
CA GLU A 141 -46.66 -21.16 -9.59
C GLU A 141 -47.12 -22.62 -9.50
N ARG A 142 -46.75 -23.33 -8.42
CA ARG A 142 -47.25 -24.69 -8.18
C ARG A 142 -48.76 -24.74 -8.03
N LEU A 143 -49.34 -23.85 -7.24
CA LEU A 143 -50.78 -23.77 -7.05
C LEU A 143 -51.50 -23.39 -8.35
N GLU A 144 -50.92 -22.52 -9.17
CA GLU A 144 -51.48 -22.14 -10.47
C GLU A 144 -51.42 -23.29 -11.47
N MET A 145 -50.28 -23.99 -11.55
CA MET A 145 -50.15 -25.21 -12.35
C MET A 145 -51.08 -26.32 -11.86
N GLU A 146 -51.30 -26.45 -10.55
CA GLU A 146 -52.23 -27.42 -9.98
C GLU A 146 -53.68 -27.03 -10.28
N LYS A 147 -54.04 -25.75 -10.21
CA LYS A 147 -55.35 -25.25 -10.65
C LYS A 147 -55.57 -25.52 -12.13
N LEU A 148 -54.60 -25.22 -13.00
CA LEU A 148 -54.66 -25.53 -14.43
C LEU A 148 -54.78 -27.03 -14.67
N LYS A 149 -54.06 -27.87 -13.94
CA LYS A 149 -54.22 -29.33 -14.02
C LYS A 149 -55.61 -29.78 -13.58
N ILE A 150 -56.14 -29.23 -12.50
CA ILE A 150 -57.50 -29.53 -12.04
C ILE A 150 -58.52 -29.06 -13.09
N GLU A 151 -58.31 -27.91 -13.71
CA GLU A 151 -59.16 -27.38 -14.78
C GLU A 151 -59.08 -28.23 -16.04
N MET A 152 -57.89 -28.62 -16.49
CA MET A 152 -57.70 -29.59 -17.57
C MET A 152 -58.34 -30.94 -17.25
N VAL A 153 -58.21 -31.47 -16.03
CA VAL A 153 -58.90 -32.70 -15.62
C VAL A 153 -60.42 -32.49 -15.56
N LYS A 154 -60.90 -31.30 -15.20
CA LYS A 154 -62.32 -30.92 -15.26
C LYS A 154 -62.83 -30.78 -16.69
N GLU A 155 -62.03 -30.27 -17.62
CA GLU A 155 -62.37 -30.17 -19.05
C GLU A 155 -62.27 -31.54 -19.74
N GLU A 156 -61.27 -32.36 -19.40
CA GLU A 156 -61.14 -33.75 -19.83
C GLU A 156 -62.25 -34.63 -19.24
N SER A 157 -62.69 -34.35 -18.01
CA SER A 157 -63.89 -35.00 -17.46
C SER A 157 -65.18 -34.43 -18.02
N ASN A 158 -65.28 -33.15 -18.40
CA ASN A 158 -66.44 -32.65 -19.15
C ASN A 158 -66.51 -33.21 -20.58
N THR A 159 -65.38 -33.57 -21.18
CA THR A 159 -65.33 -34.25 -22.49
C THR A 159 -65.38 -35.79 -22.38
N LYS A 160 -65.19 -36.37 -21.18
CA LYS A 160 -65.46 -37.80 -20.86
C LYS A 160 -66.78 -38.06 -20.11
N VAL A 161 -67.54 -37.02 -19.73
CA VAL A 161 -68.88 -37.12 -19.11
C VAL A 161 -70.00 -36.92 -20.15
N GLN A 162 -69.73 -37.32 -21.40
CA GLN A 162 -70.76 -37.75 -22.36
C GLN A 162 -70.55 -39.19 -22.84
N SER A 163 -70.05 -40.08 -21.96
CA SER A 163 -70.09 -41.53 -22.21
C SER A 163 -70.58 -42.34 -21.00
N LYS A 164 -71.54 -41.79 -20.26
CA LYS A 164 -72.57 -42.62 -19.60
C LYS A 164 -73.86 -42.42 -20.40
N SER A 165 -73.92 -43.03 -21.59
CA SER A 165 -75.22 -43.21 -22.22
C SER A 165 -76.04 -44.10 -21.31
N GLU A 166 -77.13 -43.54 -20.81
CA GLU A 166 -78.24 -44.27 -20.23
C GLU A 166 -78.44 -45.56 -21.01
N TYR A 167 -78.43 -46.69 -20.31
CA TYR A 167 -78.81 -47.97 -20.89
C TYR A 167 -80.19 -47.79 -21.53
N PHE A 168 -80.22 -47.73 -22.87
CA PHE A 168 -81.45 -47.59 -23.63
C PHE A 168 -82.22 -48.90 -23.53
N ASP A 169 -83.11 -48.96 -22.55
CA ASP A 169 -84.03 -50.07 -22.36
C ASP A 169 -85.15 -49.96 -23.40
N ALA A 170 -84.98 -50.69 -24.52
CA ALA A 170 -85.95 -50.71 -25.60
C ALA A 170 -87.35 -51.16 -25.14
N ALA A 171 -87.47 -51.97 -24.08
CA ALA A 171 -88.76 -52.42 -23.56
C ALA A 171 -89.57 -51.27 -22.94
N LYS A 172 -88.92 -50.21 -22.45
CA LYS A 172 -89.58 -49.04 -21.85
C LYS A 172 -90.08 -48.02 -22.88
N ASN A 173 -89.60 -48.08 -24.13
CA ASN A 173 -89.93 -47.13 -25.20
C ASN A 173 -90.69 -47.75 -26.39
N ILE A 174 -91.00 -49.04 -26.35
CA ILE A 174 -91.99 -49.60 -27.27
C ILE A 174 -93.36 -49.03 -26.88
N ARG A 175 -93.83 -48.05 -27.66
CA ARG A 175 -95.24 -47.67 -27.64
C ARG A 175 -96.04 -48.93 -27.96
N LEU A 176 -96.79 -49.43 -26.98
CA LEU A 176 -97.82 -50.43 -27.20
C LEU A 176 -98.65 -49.95 -28.40
N VAL A 177 -98.59 -50.70 -29.49
CA VAL A 177 -99.48 -50.51 -30.63
C VAL A 177 -100.90 -50.46 -30.05
N PRO A 178 -101.72 -49.44 -30.38
CA PRO A 178 -103.09 -49.39 -29.91
C PRO A 178 -103.78 -50.73 -30.18
N ARG A 179 -104.43 -51.31 -29.16
CA ARG A 179 -105.12 -52.59 -29.32
C ARG A 179 -106.10 -52.47 -30.49
N PHE A 180 -105.88 -53.28 -31.51
CA PHE A 180 -106.75 -53.38 -32.66
C PHE A 180 -108.13 -53.84 -32.20
N CYS A 181 -109.14 -52.98 -32.31
CA CYS A 181 -110.54 -53.34 -32.11
C CYS A 181 -111.16 -53.61 -33.48
N GLU A 182 -111.47 -54.88 -33.76
CA GLU A 182 -112.28 -55.27 -34.91
C GLU A 182 -113.63 -54.56 -34.85
N LYS A 183 -113.90 -53.69 -35.85
CA LYS A 183 -115.25 -53.22 -36.11
C LYS A 183 -115.93 -54.23 -37.03
N ASN A 184 -116.85 -55.00 -36.46
CA ASN A 184 -117.82 -55.79 -37.21
C ASN A 184 -118.52 -54.89 -38.23
N SER A 185 -118.37 -55.22 -39.52
CA SER A 185 -119.19 -54.67 -40.58
C SER A 185 -119.81 -55.81 -41.38
N ARG A 186 -121.02 -56.17 -40.93
CA ARG A 186 -122.12 -56.88 -41.61
C ARG A 186 -121.82 -58.24 -42.26
#